data_AF-A0A8T4VPB4-F1
#
_entry.id   AF-A0A8T4VPB4-F1
#
_cell.length_a   1.000
_cell.length_b   1.000
_cell.length_c   1.000
_cell.angle_alpha   90.00
_cell.angle_beta   90.00
_cell.angle_gamma   90.00
#
_symmetry.space_group_name_H-M   'P 1'
#
loop_
_entity.id
_entity.type
_entity.pdbx_description
1 polymer ?
#
loop_
_entity_poly.entity_id
_entity_poly.type
_entity_poly.pdbx_seq_one_letter_code
_entity_poly.pdbx_strand_id
1 'polypeptide(L)'
;MDAMGVLTNLTIILLLGIIISNLASALRVPDVLLLLILGLALGSFGASYSVPLTDFPPLFLNAMSILALAMIIFDATTRMRLKEFDTFSFQALKLVLVFLVLSILLFSPFMHYLANIPLSLCVLFSCRIASYRGFDQYAFHSDYSPASYRFDE
;
A
#
# COMPACT_ATOMS: atom_id res chain seq x y z
N MET A 1 -2.62 20.33 21.32
CA MET A 1 -2.45 21.11 20.08
C MET A 1 -3.75 21.79 19.75
N ASP A 2 -3.69 23.06 19.37
CA ASP A 2 -4.86 23.81 18.90
C ASP A 2 -5.23 23.36 17.48
N ALA A 3 -6.50 23.52 17.10
CA ALA A 3 -7.01 23.12 15.79
C ALA A 3 -6.21 23.75 14.62
N MET A 4 -5.76 25.00 14.81
CA MET A 4 -4.91 25.71 13.84
C MET A 4 -3.56 25.00 13.63
N GLY A 5 -2.92 24.53 14.70
CA GLY A 5 -1.64 23.82 14.60
C GLY A 5 -1.76 22.48 13.88
N VAL A 6 -2.84 21.74 14.12
CA VAL A 6 -3.11 20.46 13.41
C VAL A 6 -3.28 20.70 11.92
N LEU A 7 -4.06 21.72 11.53
CA LEU A 7 -4.31 22.03 10.12
C LEU A 7 -3.04 22.52 9.40
N THR A 8 -2.23 23.35 10.06
CA THR A 8 -0.94 23.79 9.50
C THR A 8 0.00 22.60 9.30
N ASN A 9 0.15 21.71 10.30
CA ASN A 9 1.01 20.53 10.16
C ASN A 9 0.54 19.60 9.06
N LEU A 10 -0.76 19.36 8.96
CA LEU A 10 -1.37 18.57 7.89
C LEU A 10 -1.06 19.19 6.52
N THR A 11 -1.22 20.51 6.40
CA THR A 11 -0.92 21.24 5.16
C THR A 11 0.55 21.08 4.76
N ILE A 12 1.48 21.21 5.71
CA ILE A 12 2.92 21.03 5.46
C ILE A 12 3.22 19.60 5.00
N ILE A 13 2.67 18.59 5.67
CA ILE A 13 2.87 17.18 5.30
C ILE A 13 2.31 16.88 3.92
N LEU A 14 1.11 17.36 3.60
CA LEU A 14 0.52 17.18 2.28
C LEU A 14 1.34 17.89 1.19
N LEU A 15 1.79 19.12 1.46
CA LEU A 15 2.62 19.87 0.52
C LEU A 15 3.94 19.12 0.23
N LEU A 16 4.63 18.64 1.27
CA LEU A 16 5.85 17.85 1.13
C LEU A 16 5.58 16.54 0.37
N GLY A 17 4.46 15.87 0.64
CA GLY A 17 4.06 14.65 -0.07
C GLY A 17 3.90 14.89 -1.57
N ILE A 18 3.25 15.99 -1.97
CA ILE A 18 3.06 16.36 -3.38
C ILE A 18 4.40 16.69 -4.04
N ILE A 19 5.25 17.50 -3.38
CA ILE A 19 6.58 17.85 -3.90
C ILE A 19 7.42 16.59 -4.13
N ILE A 20 7.37 15.63 -3.20
CA ILE A 20 8.15 14.39 -3.28
C ILE A 20 7.57 13.41 -4.29
N SER A 21 6.25 13.31 -4.43
CA SER A 21 5.63 12.51 -5.50
C SER A 21 6.05 13.03 -6.88
N ASN A 22 6.07 14.35 -7.08
CA ASN A 22 6.58 14.93 -8.32
C ASN A 22 8.08 14.67 -8.51
N LEU A 23 8.88 14.76 -7.44
CA LEU A 23 10.32 14.45 -7.51
C LEU A 23 10.60 12.97 -7.79
N ALA A 24 9.76 12.07 -7.27
CA ALA A 24 9.83 10.63 -7.51
C ALA A 24 9.69 10.29 -9.00
N SER A 25 8.76 10.97 -9.67
CA SER A 25 8.59 10.87 -11.12
C SER A 25 9.83 11.30 -11.91
N ALA A 26 10.55 12.32 -11.42
CA ALA A 26 11.79 12.79 -12.03
C ALA A 26 12.97 11.84 -11.79
N LEU A 27 13.04 11.21 -10.60
CA LEU A 27 14.08 10.25 -10.22
C LEU A 27 13.83 8.83 -10.73
N ARG A 28 12.66 8.55 -11.34
CA ARG A 28 12.21 7.21 -11.77
C ARG A 28 12.19 6.17 -10.63
N VAL A 29 11.92 6.63 -9.41
CA VAL A 29 11.78 5.76 -8.23
C VAL A 29 10.30 5.64 -7.90
N PRO A 30 9.80 4.48 -7.42
CA PRO A 30 8.40 4.35 -7.02
C PRO A 30 8.01 5.37 -5.94
N ASP A 31 6.96 6.14 -6.18
CA ASP A 31 6.47 7.20 -5.28
C ASP A 31 6.26 6.70 -3.84
N VAL A 32 5.73 5.48 -3.70
CA VAL A 32 5.46 4.84 -2.40
C VAL A 32 6.74 4.71 -1.55
N LEU A 33 7.88 4.38 -2.17
CA LEU A 33 9.16 4.25 -1.47
C LEU A 33 9.64 5.60 -0.92
N LEU A 34 9.59 6.64 -1.74
CA LEU A 34 10.03 7.98 -1.35
C LEU A 34 9.10 8.61 -0.31
N LEU A 35 7.78 8.42 -0.45
CA LEU A 35 6.80 8.85 0.54
C LEU A 35 6.98 8.13 1.89
N LEU A 36 7.31 6.83 1.88
CA LEU A 36 7.59 6.08 3.10
C LEU A 36 8.88 6.57 3.79
N ILE A 37 9.95 6.80 3.03
CA ILE A 37 11.20 7.37 3.56
C ILE A 37 10.95 8.76 4.15
N LEU A 38 10.18 9.60 3.45
CA LEU A 38 9.79 10.92 3.94
C LEU A 38 9.04 10.82 5.28
N GLY A 39 8.03 9.95 5.35
CA GLY A 39 7.25 9.77 6.58
C GLY A 39 8.11 9.29 7.75
N LEU A 40 9.01 8.33 7.50
CA LEU A 40 9.96 7.84 8.49
C LEU A 40 10.93 8.94 8.94
N ALA A 41 11.48 9.70 8.00
CA ALA A 41 12.38 10.82 8.27
C ALA A 41 11.67 11.90 9.09
N LEU A 42 10.47 12.32 8.70
CA LEU A 42 9.68 13.30 9.46
C LEU A 42 9.37 12.81 10.88
N GLY A 43 9.09 11.51 11.04
CA GLY A 43 8.92 10.89 12.35
C GLY A 43 10.17 10.94 13.23
N SER A 44 11.32 10.53 12.69
CA SER A 44 12.57 10.47 13.46
C SER A 44 13.18 11.86 13.74
N PHE A 45 13.15 12.76 12.75
CA PHE A 45 13.68 14.11 12.88
C PHE A 45 12.76 14.99 13.74
N GLY A 46 11.44 14.84 13.64
CA GLY A 46 10.48 15.53 14.49
C GLY A 46 10.69 15.23 15.98
N ALA A 47 10.94 13.95 16.31
CA ALA A 47 11.23 13.53 17.68
C ALA A 47 12.57 14.04 18.22
N SER A 48 13.60 14.15 17.38
CA SER A 48 14.94 14.57 17.81
C SER A 48 15.13 16.08 17.90
N TYR A 49 14.47 16.85 17.03
CA TYR A 49 14.65 18.30 16.92
C TYR A 49 13.52 19.11 17.55
N SER A 50 12.64 18.49 18.35
CA SER A 50 11.48 19.15 18.99
C SER A 50 10.55 19.87 18.02
N VAL A 51 10.50 19.42 16.76
CA VAL A 51 9.62 20.00 15.74
C VAL A 51 8.31 19.20 15.77
N PRO A 52 7.18 19.80 16.20
CA PRO A 52 5.94 19.08 16.44
C PRO A 52 5.15 18.79 15.14
N LEU A 53 5.84 18.49 14.04
CA LEU A 53 5.20 18.24 12.74
C LEU A 53 4.37 16.94 12.73
N THR A 54 4.73 15.97 13.57
CA THR A 54 4.15 14.63 13.60
C THR A 54 3.32 14.34 14.85
N ASP A 55 3.13 15.31 15.73
CA ASP A 55 2.52 15.11 17.06
C ASP A 55 0.99 15.17 17.00
N PHE A 56 0.38 14.40 16.11
CA PHE A 56 -1.08 14.41 15.93
C PHE A 56 -1.81 13.70 17.07
N PRO A 57 -3.01 14.16 17.47
CA PRO A 57 -3.83 13.45 18.43
C PRO A 57 -4.10 11.99 17.97
N PRO A 58 -4.01 10.98 18.86
CA PRO A 58 -4.22 9.58 18.47
C PRO A 58 -5.57 9.32 17.81
N LEU A 59 -6.62 10.00 18.27
CA LEU A 59 -7.96 9.91 17.69
C LEU A 59 -8.01 10.40 16.23
N PHE A 60 -7.27 11.49 15.93
CA PHE A 60 -7.18 12.04 14.58
C PHE A 60 -6.46 11.07 13.64
N LEU A 61 -5.33 10.50 14.06
CA LEU A 61 -4.59 9.50 13.26
C LEU A 61 -5.42 8.24 12.99
N ASN A 62 -6.18 7.77 13.98
CA ASN A 62 -7.07 6.62 13.79
C ASN A 62 -8.16 6.91 12.77
N ALA A 63 -8.81 8.08 12.86
CA ALA A 63 -9.83 8.48 11.89
C ALA A 63 -9.25 8.63 10.48
N MET A 64 -8.08 9.26 10.34
CA MET A 64 -7.39 9.40 9.06
C MET A 64 -6.95 8.05 8.48
N SER A 65 -6.51 7.10 9.31
CA SER A 65 -6.11 5.76 8.87
C SER A 65 -7.29 4.98 8.31
N ILE A 66 -8.45 5.04 8.99
CA ILE A 66 -9.69 4.40 8.52
C ILE A 66 -10.17 5.06 7.23
N LEU A 67 -10.16 6.40 7.16
CA LEU A 67 -10.57 7.15 5.97
C LEU A 67 -9.64 6.87 4.78
N ALA A 68 -8.33 6.85 4.98
CA ALA A 68 -7.35 6.52 3.95
C ALA A 68 -7.51 5.07 3.46
N LEU A 69 -7.71 4.12 4.38
CA LEU A 69 -7.97 2.73 4.03
C LEU A 69 -9.27 2.60 3.20
N ALA A 70 -10.35 3.27 3.62
CA ALA A 70 -11.61 3.27 2.91
C ALA A 70 -11.46 3.89 1.51
N MET A 71 -10.72 4.99 1.37
CA MET A 71 -10.44 5.62 0.07
C MET A 71 -9.65 4.70 -0.86
N ILE A 72 -8.60 4.03 -0.35
CA ILE A 72 -7.79 3.09 -1.14
C ILE A 72 -8.60 1.87 -1.57
N ILE A 73 -9.41 1.29 -0.68
CA ILE A 73 -10.28 0.15 -1.01
C ILE A 73 -11.33 0.59 -2.03
N PHE A 74 -11.95 1.75 -1.81
CA PHE A 74 -12.95 2.28 -2.72
C PHE A 74 -12.38 2.50 -4.13
N ASP A 75 -11.24 3.19 -4.26
CA ASP A 75 -10.58 3.41 -5.54
C ASP A 75 -10.16 2.09 -6.22
N ALA A 76 -9.73 1.09 -5.44
CA ALA A 76 -9.44 -0.23 -5.98
C ALA A 76 -10.69 -0.93 -6.52
N THR A 77 -11.82 -0.84 -5.82
CA THR A 77 -13.08 -1.48 -6.23
C THR A 77 -13.74 -0.80 -7.42
N THR A 78 -13.65 0.53 -7.55
CA THR A 78 -14.25 1.26 -8.70
C THR A 78 -13.53 0.99 -10.01
N ARG A 79 -12.24 0.63 -9.97
CA ARG A 79 -11.47 0.18 -11.14
C ARG A 79 -11.82 -1.24 -11.57
N MET A 80 -12.40 -2.07 -10.70
CA MET A 80 -12.78 -3.44 -11.03
C MET A 80 -14.08 -3.46 -11.84
N ARG A 81 -13.97 -3.85 -13.11
CA ARG A 81 -15.14 -4.09 -13.96
C ARG A 81 -15.73 -5.46 -13.63
N LEU A 82 -16.87 -5.49 -12.93
CA LEU A 82 -17.59 -6.73 -12.58
C LEU A 82 -17.83 -7.66 -13.78
N LYS A 83 -17.93 -7.10 -15.00
CA LYS A 83 -18.20 -7.84 -16.24
C LYS A 83 -17.01 -8.68 -16.74
N GLU A 84 -15.78 -8.35 -16.35
CA GLU A 84 -14.56 -9.11 -16.71
C GLU A 84 -14.28 -10.26 -15.71
N PHE A 85 -15.09 -10.37 -14.65
CA PHE A 85 -14.90 -11.32 -13.54
C PHE A 85 -15.54 -12.69 -13.79
N ASP A 86 -16.07 -12.98 -14.99
CA ASP A 86 -17.02 -14.10 -15.16
C ASP A 86 -16.36 -15.45 -15.49
N THR A 87 -15.20 -15.47 -16.18
CA THR A 87 -14.67 -16.74 -16.71
C THR A 87 -13.58 -17.40 -15.84
N PHE A 88 -12.75 -16.62 -15.14
CA PHE A 88 -11.63 -17.15 -14.34
C PHE A 88 -11.63 -16.75 -12.86
N SER A 89 -12.63 -15.99 -12.41
CA SER A 89 -12.68 -15.48 -11.03
C SER A 89 -12.69 -16.60 -10.00
N PHE A 90 -13.47 -17.66 -10.22
CA PHE A 90 -13.54 -18.75 -9.26
C PHE A 90 -12.19 -19.48 -9.11
N GLN A 91 -11.44 -19.62 -10.21
CA GLN A 91 -10.12 -20.22 -10.19
C GLN A 91 -9.09 -19.31 -9.54
N ALA A 92 -9.14 -17.99 -9.80
CA ALA A 92 -8.30 -17.01 -9.12
C ALA A 92 -8.60 -16.96 -7.61
N LEU A 93 -9.86 -16.98 -7.22
CA LEU A 93 -10.29 -17.02 -5.81
C LEU A 93 -9.77 -18.29 -5.12
N LYS A 94 -9.91 -19.46 -5.77
CA LYS A 94 -9.36 -20.72 -5.26
C LYS A 94 -7.84 -20.64 -5.09
N LEU A 95 -7.13 -20.06 -6.04
CA LEU A 95 -5.68 -19.88 -5.97
C LEU A 95 -5.27 -18.97 -4.80
N VAL A 96 -5.96 -17.83 -4.63
CA VAL A 96 -5.75 -16.90 -3.50
C VAL A 96 -6.01 -17.60 -2.17
N LEU A 97 -7.09 -18.38 -2.06
CA LEU A 97 -7.45 -19.09 -0.85
C LEU A 97 -6.42 -20.17 -0.50
N VAL A 98 -6.00 -20.98 -1.48
CA VAL A 98 -4.93 -21.98 -1.31
C VAL A 98 -3.62 -21.32 -0.89
N PHE A 99 -3.23 -20.23 -1.55
CA PHE A 99 -2.01 -19.48 -1.22
C PHE A 99 -2.06 -18.89 0.20
N LEU A 100 -3.22 -18.37 0.61
CA LEU A 100 -3.44 -17.84 1.95
C LEU A 100 -3.31 -18.93 3.02
N VAL A 101 -3.96 -20.08 2.83
CA VAL A 101 -3.87 -21.22 3.75
C VAL A 101 -2.45 -21.74 3.84
N LEU A 102 -1.78 -21.91 2.69
CA LEU A 102 -0.40 -22.36 2.63
C LEU A 102 0.56 -21.39 3.35
N SER A 103 0.35 -20.07 3.16
CA SER A 103 1.15 -19.04 3.83
C SER A 103 0.98 -19.11 5.35
N ILE A 104 -0.24 -19.27 5.85
CA ILE A 104 -0.48 -19.41 7.30
C ILE A 104 0.17 -20.70 7.81
N LEU A 105 0.04 -21.81 7.11
CA LEU A 105 0.55 -23.11 7.54
C LEU A 105 2.08 -23.18 7.53
N LEU A 106 2.75 -22.53 6.58
CA LEU A 106 4.22 -22.51 6.49
C LEU A 106 4.84 -21.42 7.38
N PHE A 107 4.35 -20.18 7.32
CA PHE A 107 5.01 -19.05 8.00
C PHE A 107 4.69 -18.98 9.50
N SER A 108 3.50 -19.40 9.93
CA SER A 108 3.14 -19.35 11.35
C SER A 108 4.03 -20.22 12.24
N PRO A 109 4.24 -21.54 11.96
CA PRO A 109 5.15 -22.35 12.76
C PRO A 109 6.62 -21.96 12.57
N PHE A 110 7.01 -21.52 11.37
CA PHE A 110 8.36 -21.02 11.10
C PHE A 110 8.71 -19.81 11.99
N MET A 111 7.79 -18.85 12.10
CA MET A 111 7.96 -17.67 12.96
C MET A 111 7.91 -18.02 14.45
N HIS A 112 7.05 -18.96 14.85
CA HIS A 112 7.02 -19.43 16.23
C HIS A 112 8.35 -20.09 16.63
N TYR A 113 8.92 -20.91 15.75
CA TYR A 113 10.20 -21.58 16.00
C TYR A 113 11.39 -20.60 16.00
N LEU A 114 11.42 -19.65 15.06
CA LEU A 114 12.56 -18.73 14.91
C LEU A 114 12.56 -17.61 15.96
N ALA A 115 11.40 -17.04 16.27
CA ALA A 115 11.28 -15.82 17.07
C ALA A 115 10.59 -16.02 18.44
N ASN A 116 10.13 -17.23 18.77
CA ASN A 116 9.45 -17.56 20.03
C ASN A 116 8.23 -16.64 20.33
N ILE A 117 7.58 -16.14 19.28
CA ILE A 117 6.43 -15.23 19.36
C ILE A 117 5.15 -16.05 19.63
N PRO A 118 4.16 -15.52 20.40
CA PRO A 118 2.90 -16.20 20.61
C PRO A 118 2.14 -16.44 19.29
N LEU A 119 1.44 -17.57 19.24
CA LEU A 119 0.80 -18.09 18.03
C LEU A 119 -0.19 -17.10 17.39
N SER A 120 -0.88 -16.30 18.19
CA SER A 120 -1.80 -15.26 17.72
C SER A 120 -1.12 -14.19 16.85
N LEU A 121 0.07 -13.72 17.24
CA LEU A 121 0.85 -12.76 16.47
C LEU A 121 1.43 -13.41 15.22
N CYS A 122 1.87 -14.67 15.29
CA CYS A 122 2.40 -15.41 14.15
C CYS A 122 1.36 -15.52 13.01
N VAL A 123 0.10 -15.78 13.35
CA VAL A 123 -1.00 -15.83 12.37
C VAL A 123 -1.22 -14.44 11.72
N LEU A 124 -1.20 -13.36 12.51
CA LEU A 124 -1.36 -11.99 11.99
C LEU A 124 -0.23 -11.61 11.02
N PHE A 125 1.03 -11.91 11.36
CA PHE A 125 2.17 -11.68 10.47
C PHE A 125 2.07 -12.51 9.18
N SER A 126 1.70 -13.78 9.30
CA SER A 126 1.54 -14.67 8.14
C SER A 126 0.46 -14.17 7.17
N CYS A 127 -0.65 -13.65 7.70
CA CYS A 127 -1.73 -13.06 6.90
C CYS A 127 -1.28 -11.79 6.16
N ARG A 128 -0.44 -10.95 6.80
CA ARG A 128 0.15 -9.77 6.15
C ARG A 128 1.09 -10.14 5.01
N ILE A 129 1.92 -11.16 5.20
CA ILE A 129 2.83 -11.69 4.16
C ILE A 129 2.02 -12.27 2.99
N ALA A 130 0.96 -13.03 3.27
CA ALA A 130 0.09 -13.61 2.24
C ALA A 130 -0.59 -12.55 1.36
N SER A 131 -0.80 -11.34 1.91
CA SER A 131 -1.40 -10.22 1.19
C SER A 131 -0.41 -9.43 0.31
N TYR A 132 0.87 -9.81 0.28
CA TYR A 132 1.89 -9.14 -0.54
C TYR A 132 1.57 -9.33 -2.03
N ARG A 133 1.21 -8.22 -2.69
CA ARG A 133 0.69 -8.20 -4.06
C ARG A 133 1.80 -8.53 -5.06
N GLY A 134 1.84 -9.77 -5.54
CA GLY A 134 2.63 -10.21 -6.69
C GLY A 134 1.84 -10.42 -7.99
N PHE A 135 0.56 -10.03 -8.04
CA PHE A 135 -0.34 -10.42 -9.15
C PHE A 135 -0.61 -9.32 -10.20
N ASP A 136 -0.06 -8.13 -10.04
CA ASP A 136 -0.39 -6.98 -10.92
C ASP A 136 0.45 -6.91 -12.21
N GLN A 137 1.47 -7.76 -12.37
CA GLN A 137 2.39 -7.68 -13.52
C GLN A 137 1.98 -8.48 -14.76
N TYR A 138 0.96 -9.34 -14.70
CA TYR A 138 0.63 -10.25 -15.81
C TYR A 138 -0.66 -9.93 -16.57
N ALA A 139 -1.50 -9.01 -16.09
CA ALA A 139 -2.79 -8.72 -16.73
C ALA A 139 -2.79 -7.50 -17.67
N PHE A 140 -1.73 -6.67 -17.67
CA PHE A 140 -1.74 -5.39 -18.39
C PHE A 140 -0.86 -5.34 -19.65
N HIS A 141 -0.18 -6.43 -20.00
CA HIS A 141 0.79 -6.42 -21.11
C HIS A 141 0.32 -7.09 -22.41
N SER A 142 -0.92 -7.59 -22.52
CA SER A 142 -1.38 -8.29 -23.73
C SER A 142 -2.21 -7.45 -24.71
N ASP A 143 -2.45 -6.16 -24.49
CA ASP A 143 -3.36 -5.36 -25.34
C ASP A 143 -2.77 -4.06 -25.92
N TYR A 144 -1.45 -4.02 -26.14
CA TYR A 144 -0.85 -3.08 -27.08
C TYR A 144 0.13 -3.80 -28.00
N SER A 145 -0.41 -4.50 -29.00
CA SER A 145 0.30 -4.75 -30.24
C SER A 145 0.00 -3.56 -31.17
N PRO A 146 0.96 -2.66 -31.47
CA PRO A 146 0.86 -1.80 -32.64
C PRO A 146 1.09 -2.71 -33.84
N ALA A 147 0.04 -3.41 -34.28
CA ALA A 147 0.01 -4.05 -35.58
C ALA A 147 0.09 -2.94 -36.64
N SER A 148 1.34 -2.73 -37.07
CA SER A 148 1.71 -2.22 -38.37
C SER A 148 0.70 -2.63 -39.45
N TYR A 149 -0.04 -1.65 -39.97
CA TYR A 149 -0.34 -1.58 -41.39
C TYR A 149 0.34 -0.33 -41.94
N ARG A 150 1.51 -0.60 -42.53
CA ARG A 150 2.22 0.26 -43.48
C ARG A 150 1.55 0.10 -44.86
N PHE A 151 2.04 0.88 -45.83
CA PHE A 151 1.70 1.02 -47.25
C PHE A 151 0.74 2.19 -47.50
N ASP A 152 1.28 3.37 -47.83
CA ASP A 152 1.77 3.77 -49.17
C ASP A 152 0.65 3.67 -50.21
N GLU A 153 0.01 4.81 -50.46
CA GLU A 153 -0.23 5.42 -51.78
C GLU A 153 -0.52 6.93 -51.60
#